data_AF-A0A4P5VKS5-F1
#
_entry.id   AF-A0A4P5VKS5-F1
#
_cell.length_a   1.000
_cell.length_b   1.000
_cell.length_c   1.000
_cell.angle_alpha   90.00
_cell.angle_beta   90.00
_cell.angle_gamma   90.00
#
_symmetry.space_group_name_H-M   'P 1'
#
loop_
_entity.id
_entity.type
_entity.pdbx_description
1 polymer ?
#
loop_
_entity_poly.entity_id
_entity_poly.type
_entity_poly.pdbx_seq_one_letter_code
_entity_poly.pdbx_strand_id
1 'polypeptide(L)'
;MVLVDTNVILDVVTVDPRWSDWSRRQLVHWLNTGPVVINAIIYGEIGFACERIESLDALLPSHLYDYRAIPREAAFLAARAHAAYRQAFPGLKLITPQS
;
A
#
# COMPACT_ATOMS: atom_id res chain seq x y z
N MET A 1 -12.87 -4.75 -8.20
CA MET A 1 -11.53 -4.12 -8.21
C MET A 1 -11.27 -3.59 -6.81
N VAL A 2 -10.20 -4.03 -6.16
CA VAL A 2 -9.88 -3.69 -4.77
C VAL A 2 -8.49 -3.08 -4.74
N LEU A 3 -8.35 -1.88 -4.16
CA LEU A 3 -7.05 -1.28 -3.88
C LEU A 3 -6.52 -1.89 -2.57
N VAL A 4 -5.28 -2.35 -2.58
CA VAL A 4 -4.61 -2.86 -1.38
C VAL A 4 -3.64 -1.82 -0.82
N ASP A 5 -3.60 -1.68 0.49
CA ASP A 5 -2.68 -0.79 1.18
C ASP A 5 -1.31 -1.46 1.39
N THR A 6 -0.24 -0.67 1.43
CA THR A 6 1.12 -1.14 1.68
C THR A 6 1.24 -1.97 2.94
N ASN A 7 0.57 -1.59 4.03
CA ASN A 7 0.66 -2.34 5.30
C ASN A 7 0.19 -3.79 5.15
N VAL A 8 -0.87 -4.03 4.39
CA VAL A 8 -1.38 -5.40 4.16
C VAL A 8 -0.35 -6.26 3.43
N ILE A 9 0.38 -5.68 2.48
CA ILE A 9 1.43 -6.40 1.76
C ILE A 9 2.63 -6.60 2.69
N LEU A 10 3.07 -5.55 3.39
CA LEU A 10 4.22 -5.61 4.29
C LEU A 10 4.01 -6.62 5.41
N ASP A 11 2.84 -6.69 6.04
CA ASP A 11 2.54 -7.68 7.08
C ASP A 11 2.80 -9.11 6.63
N VAL A 12 2.53 -9.42 5.35
CA VAL A 12 2.77 -10.75 4.78
C VAL A 12 4.22 -10.96 4.43
N VAL A 13 4.89 -9.94 3.88
CA VAL A 13 6.30 -9.99 3.48
C VAL A 13 7.24 -10.07 4.68
N THR A 14 6.97 -9.27 5.72
CA THR A 14 7.78 -9.21 6.94
C THR A 14 7.38 -10.26 7.97
N VAL A 15 6.31 -11.01 7.70
CA VAL A 15 5.73 -11.99 8.62
C VAL A 15 5.40 -11.34 9.98
N ASP A 16 4.68 -10.21 9.93
CA ASP A 16 4.27 -9.48 11.13
C ASP A 16 3.52 -10.43 12.10
N PRO A 17 3.98 -10.58 13.35
CA PRO A 17 3.46 -11.59 14.26
C PRO A 17 2.01 -11.35 14.68
N ARG A 18 1.47 -10.14 14.47
CA ARG A 18 0.12 -9.76 14.85
C ARG A 18 -0.83 -9.77 13.65
N TRP A 19 -0.36 -9.32 12.48
CA TRP A 19 -1.23 -9.01 11.35
C TRP A 19 -1.06 -9.94 10.15
N SER A 20 0.06 -10.65 10.03
CA SER A 20 0.37 -11.47 8.85
C SER A 20 -0.72 -12.48 8.51
N ASP A 21 -1.28 -13.17 9.49
CA ASP A 21 -2.37 -14.14 9.28
C ASP A 21 -3.65 -13.49 8.74
N TRP A 22 -4.01 -12.32 9.26
CA TRP A 22 -5.18 -11.59 8.79
C TRP A 22 -4.96 -11.04 7.39
N SER A 23 -3.82 -10.38 7.16
CA SER A 23 -3.45 -9.77 5.89
C SER A 23 -3.33 -10.82 4.78
N ARG A 24 -2.73 -11.99 5.07
CA ARG A 24 -2.68 -13.13 4.14
C ARG A 24 -4.07 -13.63 3.77
N ARG A 25 -4.99 -13.79 4.75
CA ARG A 25 -6.37 -14.20 4.45
C ARG A 25 -7.10 -13.21 3.55
N GLN A 26 -6.93 -11.90 3.78
CA GLN A 26 -7.54 -10.88 2.93
C GLN A 26 -6.95 -10.89 1.52
N LEU A 27 -5.62 -10.94 1.39
CA LEU A 27 -4.95 -11.02 0.09
C LEU A 27 -5.39 -12.25 -0.70
N VAL A 28 -5.37 -13.43 -0.10
CA VAL A 28 -5.82 -14.67 -0.74
C VAL A 28 -7.28 -14.56 -1.16
N HIS A 29 -8.15 -14.04 -0.30
CA HIS A 29 -9.57 -13.88 -0.60
C HIS A 29 -9.77 -13.02 -1.87
N TRP A 30 -9.14 -11.85 -1.93
CA TRP A 30 -9.33 -10.92 -3.05
C TRP A 30 -8.59 -11.35 -4.32
N LEU A 31 -7.37 -11.90 -4.20
CA LEU A 31 -6.61 -12.43 -5.34
C LEU A 31 -7.33 -13.60 -6.02
N ASN A 32 -8.08 -14.40 -5.27
CA ASN A 32 -8.94 -15.44 -5.84
C ASN A 32 -10.11 -14.88 -6.68
N THR A 33 -10.46 -13.60 -6.52
CA THR A 33 -11.46 -12.92 -7.34
C THR A 33 -10.88 -12.17 -8.55
N GLY A 34 -9.55 -12.06 -8.61
CA GLY A 34 -8.80 -11.35 -9.65
C GLY A 34 -7.69 -10.47 -9.08
N PRO A 35 -6.91 -9.79 -9.94
CA PRO A 35 -5.82 -8.92 -9.50
C PRO A 35 -6.30 -7.79 -8.57
N VAL A 36 -5.50 -7.49 -7.55
CA VAL A 36 -5.70 -6.33 -6.68
C VAL A 36 -4.95 -5.13 -7.25
N VAL A 37 -5.44 -3.92 -7.00
CA VAL A 37 -4.85 -2.69 -7.52
C VAL A 37 -3.79 -2.18 -6.57
N ILE A 38 -2.69 -1.69 -7.15
CA ILE A 38 -1.67 -0.88 -6.48
C ILE A 38 -1.46 0.42 -7.27
N ASN A 39 -0.75 1.38 -6.68
CA ASN A 39 -0.40 2.64 -7.33
C ASN A 39 1.05 3.03 -7.03
N ALA A 40 1.49 4.16 -7.58
CA ALA A 40 2.85 4.68 -7.42
C ALA A 40 3.30 4.86 -5.96
N ILE A 41 2.37 5.23 -5.07
CA ILE A 41 2.68 5.44 -3.65
C ILE A 41 2.96 4.10 -2.97
N ILE A 42 2.05 3.13 -3.16
CA ILE A 42 2.20 1.77 -2.59
C ILE A 42 3.46 1.09 -3.13
N TYR A 43 3.70 1.19 -4.44
CA TYR A 43 4.90 0.65 -5.08
C TYR A 43 6.17 1.27 -4.48
N GLY A 44 6.19 2.60 -4.28
CA GLY A 44 7.33 3.29 -3.68
C GLY A 44 7.59 2.90 -2.22
N GLU A 45 6.54 2.76 -1.41
CA GLU A 45 6.66 2.36 0.00
C GLU A 45 7.22 0.94 0.15
N ILE A 46 6.76 -0.01 -0.67
CA ILE A 46 7.30 -1.38 -0.68
C ILE A 46 8.73 -1.37 -1.25
N GLY A 47 9.00 -0.51 -2.24
CA GLY A 47 10.32 -0.37 -2.83
C GLY A 47 11.41 0.06 -1.85
N PHE A 48 11.05 0.77 -0.78
CA PHE A 48 12.00 1.10 0.29
C PHE A 48 12.58 -0.14 0.99
N ALA A 49 11.85 -1.26 0.99
CA ALA A 49 12.30 -2.54 1.54
C ALA A 49 13.06 -3.42 0.53
N CYS A 50 13.25 -2.96 -0.72
CA CYS A 50 13.88 -3.71 -1.80
C CYS A 50 15.22 -3.09 -2.21
N GLU A 51 16.27 -3.90 -2.36
CA GLU A 51 17.58 -3.41 -2.83
C GLU A 51 17.58 -2.99 -4.30
N ARG A 52 16.69 -3.57 -5.12
CA ARG A 52 16.61 -3.32 -6.57
C ARG A 52 15.16 -3.35 -7.06
N ILE A 53 14.89 -2.63 -8.15
CA ILE A 53 13.56 -2.54 -8.74
C ILE A 53 13.02 -3.90 -9.23
N GLU A 54 13.89 -4.78 -9.70
CA GLU A 54 13.49 -6.09 -10.20
C GLU A 54 13.07 -7.04 -9.06
N SER A 55 13.63 -6.84 -7.86
CA SER A 55 13.16 -7.56 -6.67
C SER A 55 11.76 -7.12 -6.26
N LEU A 56 11.47 -5.82 -6.43
CA LEU A 56 10.14 -5.26 -6.20
C LEU A 56 9.13 -5.74 -7.24
N ASP A 57 9.50 -5.75 -8.52
CA ASP A 57 8.64 -6.27 -9.59
C ASP A 57 8.36 -7.77 -9.43
N ALA A 58 9.34 -8.54 -8.96
CA ALA A 58 9.15 -9.95 -8.63
C ALA A 58 8.23 -10.16 -7.42
N LEU A 59 8.27 -9.25 -6.44
CA LEU A 59 7.39 -9.25 -5.28
C LEU A 59 5.94 -8.85 -5.64
N LEU A 60 5.80 -7.97 -6.64
CA LEU A 60 4.51 -7.44 -7.10
C LEU A 60 4.23 -7.84 -8.56
N PRO A 61 4.11 -9.14 -8.86
CA PRO A 61 3.98 -9.58 -10.23
C PRO A 61 2.65 -9.12 -10.85
N SER A 62 2.70 -8.69 -12.12
CA SER A 62 1.57 -8.04 -12.82
C SER A 62 0.32 -8.90 -13.01
N HIS A 63 0.42 -10.21 -12.81
CA HIS A 63 -0.75 -11.11 -12.85
C HIS A 63 -1.53 -11.14 -11.52
N LEU A 64 -0.95 -10.65 -10.43
CA LEU A 64 -1.61 -10.51 -9.11
C LEU A 64 -1.89 -9.04 -8.77
N TYR A 65 -1.04 -8.13 -9.23
CA TYR A 65 -1.12 -6.71 -8.92
C TYR A 65 -1.30 -5.87 -10.18
N ASP A 66 -2.43 -5.19 -10.28
CA ASP A 66 -2.75 -4.24 -11.36
C ASP A 66 -2.29 -2.83 -10.95
N TYR A 67 -1.19 -2.36 -11.54
CA TYR A 67 -0.67 -1.02 -11.28
C TYR A 67 -1.52 0.04 -11.98
N ARG A 68 -2.15 0.93 -11.21
CA ARG A 68 -2.94 2.04 -11.74
C ARG A 68 -2.48 3.40 -11.25
N ALA A 69 -2.45 4.35 -12.17
CA ALA A 69 -2.20 5.75 -11.84
C ALA A 69 -3.32 6.32 -10.96
N ILE A 70 -2.95 7.18 -10.02
CA ILE A 70 -3.92 7.89 -9.17
C ILE A 70 -4.59 8.98 -10.03
N PRO A 71 -5.92 8.97 -10.20
CA PRO A 71 -6.62 10.04 -10.90
C PRO A 71 -6.40 11.40 -10.22
N ARG A 72 -6.39 12.48 -11.00
CA ARG A 72 -6.14 13.84 -10.48
C ARG A 72 -7.17 14.24 -9.42
N GLU A 73 -8.43 13.84 -9.62
CA GLU A 73 -9.54 14.10 -8.73
C GLU A 73 -9.37 13.36 -7.39
N ALA A 74 -8.90 12.11 -7.44
CA ALA A 74 -8.60 11.32 -6.25
C ALA A 74 -7.44 11.93 -5.46
N ALA A 75 -6.37 12.38 -6.14
CA ALA A 75 -5.26 13.07 -5.50
C ALA A 75 -5.69 14.39 -4.84
N PHE A 76 -6.57 15.16 -5.48
CA PHE A 76 -7.12 16.39 -4.90
C PHE A 76 -7.95 16.11 -3.64
N LEU A 77 -8.80 15.09 -3.68
CA LEU A 77 -9.60 14.68 -2.51
C LEU A 77 -8.72 14.16 -1.37
N ALA A 78 -7.68 13.40 -1.68
CA ALA A 78 -6.70 12.93 -0.69
C ALA A 78 -6.00 14.10 0.02
N ALA A 79 -5.58 15.12 -0.73
CA ALA A 79 -4.96 16.32 -0.16
C ALA A 79 -5.92 17.07 0.80
N ARG A 80 -7.21 17.17 0.46
CA ARG A 80 -8.21 17.79 1.34
C ARG A 80 -8.48 16.97 2.59
N ALA A 81 -8.60 15.65 2.46
CA ALA A 81 -8.78 14.75 3.61
C ALA A 81 -7.59 14.84 4.56
N HIS A 82 -6.37 14.85 4.01
CA HIS A 82 -5.14 15.02 4.78
C HIS A 82 -5.08 16.38 5.49
N ALA A 83 -5.46 17.47 4.82
CA ALA A 83 -5.53 18.79 5.44
C ALA A 83 -6.54 18.84 6.61
N ALA A 84 -7.73 18.26 6.42
CA ALA A 84 -8.75 18.17 7.46
C ALA A 84 -8.29 17.33 8.66
N TYR A 85 -7.63 16.20 8.40
CA TYR A 85 -7.04 15.36 9.45
C TYR A 85 -6.03 16.14 10.30
N ARG A 86 -5.11 16.89 9.68
CA ARG A 86 -4.13 17.71 10.40
C ARG A 86 -4.76 18.84 11.22
N GLN A 87 -5.85 19.41 10.74
CA GLN A 87 -6.60 20.43 11.49
C GLN A 87 -7.31 19.83 12.71
N ALA A 88 -7.85 18.62 12.57
CA ALA A 88 -8.52 17.92 13.67
C ALA A 88 -7.54 17.42 14.75
N PHE A 89 -6.30 17.11 14.37
CA PHE A 89 -5.28 16.53 15.26
C PHE A 89 -3.97 17.35 15.25
N PRO A 90 -3.98 18.61 15.77
CA PRO A 90 -2.80 19.46 15.78
C PRO A 90 -1.70 18.84 16.66
N GLY A 91 -0.53 18.58 16.07
CA GLY A 91 0.62 17.99 16.75
C GLY A 91 0.86 16.51 16.47
N LEU A 92 -0.09 15.80 15.85
CA LEU A 92 0.16 14.44 15.38
C LEU A 92 1.06 14.50 14.14
N LYS A 93 2.33 14.12 14.32
CA LYS A 93 3.24 13.87 13.19
C LYS A 93 2.82 12.55 12.56
N LEU A 94 2.48 12.59 11.27
CA LEU A 94 2.49 11.36 10.46
C LEU A 94 3.85 10.70 10.67
N ILE A 95 3.83 9.41 10.98
CA ILE A 95 5.05 8.62 11.16
C ILE A 95 5.73 8.59 9.79
N THR A 96 6.63 9.54 9.55
CA THR A 96 7.60 9.44 8.47
C THR A 96 8.60 8.37 8.91
N PRO A 97 8.92 7.37 8.07
CA PRO A 97 10.03 6.47 8.35
C PRO A 97 11.25 7.34 8.67
N GLN A 98 11.84 7.14 9.85
CA GLN A 98 13.10 7.78 10.19
C GLN A 98 14.15 7.17 9.25
N SER A 99 14.76 8.05 8.45
CA SER A 99 15.90 7.78 7.57
C SER A 99 17.06 7.13 8.29
#